data_AF-A0A947QNM4-F1
#
_entry.id   AF-A0A947QNM4-F1
#
_cell.length_a   1.000
_cell.length_b   1.000
_cell.length_c   1.000
_cell.angle_alpha   90.00
_cell.angle_beta   90.00
_cell.angle_gamma   90.00
#
_symmetry.space_group_name_H-M   'P 1'
#
loop_
_entity.id
_entity.type
_entity.pdbx_description
1 polymer ?
#
loop_
_entity_poly.entity_id
_entity_poly.type
_entity_poly.pdbx_seq_one_letter_code
_entity_poly.pdbx_strand_id
1 'polypeptide(L)' 'LSFQVRTANRRNTLGSAVWVGPDGTPGSFYSTQGQVITNDPAAAGLLWVQYRAYFTSDGSSTPKLFDSTIDYEP' A
#
# COMPACT_ATOMS: atom_id res chain seq x y z
N LEU A 1 7.21 3.46 10.29
CA LEU A 1 6.66 3.53 8.92
C LEU A 1 5.21 3.09 9.00
N SER A 2 4.29 3.84 8.39
CA SER A 2 2.91 3.38 8.20
C SER A 2 2.58 3.45 6.72
N PHE A 3 2.07 2.37 6.16
CA PHE A 3 1.85 2.23 4.72
C PHE A 3 0.45 1.70 4.44
N GLN A 4 -0.13 2.14 3.32
CA GLN A 4 -1.41 1.65 2.82
C GLN A 4 -1.38 1.55 1.30
N VAL A 5 -2.23 0.69 0.77
CA VAL A 5 -2.43 0.50 -0.66
C VAL A 5 -3.86 0.79 -1.05
N ARG A 6 -4.07 1.08 -2.33
CA ARG A 6 -5.37 1.03 -2.97
C ARG A 6 -5.24 0.41 -4.35
N THR A 7 -6.29 -0.24 -4.79
CA THR A 7 -6.31 -0.97 -6.05
C THR A 7 -7.57 -0.65 -6.83
N ALA A 8 -7.49 -0.74 -8.16
CA ALA A 8 -8.63 -0.53 -9.04
C ALA A 8 -8.45 -1.26 -10.38
N ASN A 9 -9.57 -1.57 -11.04
CA ASN A 9 -9.56 -2.15 -12.38
C ASN A 9 -9.28 -1.11 -13.47
N ARG A 10 -9.50 0.18 -13.19
CA ARG A 10 -9.30 1.28 -14.14
C ARG A 10 -8.54 2.42 -13.49
N ARG A 11 -7.68 3.09 -14.28
CA ARG A 11 -6.91 4.25 -13.82
C ARG A 11 -7.79 5.36 -13.23
N ASN A 12 -8.96 5.61 -13.83
CA ASN A 12 -9.85 6.69 -13.41
C ASN A 12 -10.58 6.40 -12.08
N THR A 13 -10.80 5.13 -11.72
CA THR A 13 -11.42 4.74 -10.45
C THR A 13 -10.40 4.57 -9.32
N LEU A 14 -9.11 4.44 -9.64
CA LEU A 14 -8.02 4.38 -8.66
C LEU A 14 -8.00 5.61 -7.75
N GLY A 15 -8.28 6.80 -8.30
CA GLY A 15 -8.31 8.06 -7.54
C GLY A 15 -9.31 8.08 -6.39
N SER A 16 -10.43 7.37 -6.54
CA SER A 16 -11.52 7.26 -5.57
C SER A 16 -11.49 5.96 -4.77
N ALA A 17 -10.58 5.03 -5.09
CA ALA A 17 -10.46 3.76 -4.38
C ALA A 17 -10.03 3.97 -2.93
N VAL A 18 -10.54 3.12 -2.05
CA VAL A 18 -10.31 3.17 -0.61
C VAL A 18 -8.88 2.73 -0.31
N TRP A 19 -8.19 3.50 0.50
CA TRP A 19 -6.90 3.12 1.06
C TRP A 19 -7.10 2.10 2.16
N VAL A 20 -6.33 1.02 2.13
CA VAL A 20 -6.49 -0.12 3.04
C VAL A 20 -5.13 -0.64 3.49
N GLY A 21 -5.07 -1.14 4.73
CA GLY A 21 -3.91 -1.87 5.26
C GLY A 21 -4.07 -3.39 5.14
N PRO A 22 -3.31 -4.19 5.91
CA PRO A 22 -3.18 -5.63 5.70
C PRO A 22 -4.46 -6.45 5.91
N ASP A 23 -5.45 -5.91 6.60
CA ASP A 23 -6.76 -6.56 6.82
C ASP A 23 -7.84 -6.12 5.82
N GLY A 24 -7.49 -5.31 4.82
CA GLY A 24 -8.43 -4.80 3.83
C GLY A 24 -9.32 -3.65 4.33
N THR A 25 -9.04 -3.07 5.50
CA THR A 25 -9.82 -1.96 6.07
C THR A 25 -9.06 -0.63 6.03
N PRO A 26 -9.76 0.52 6.01
CA PRO A 26 -9.13 1.84 5.95
C PRO A 26 -8.38 2.26 7.22
N GLY A 27 -8.63 1.59 8.34
CA GLY A 27 -8.04 1.89 9.64
C GLY A 27 -6.73 1.17 9.92
N SER A 28 -6.38 0.15 9.12
CA SER A 28 -5.16 -0.63 9.30
C SER A 28 -4.01 -0.10 8.45
N PHE A 29 -2.80 -0.40 8.88
CA PHE A 29 -1.57 0.02 8.20
C PHE A 29 -0.59 -1.15 8.16
N TYR A 30 0.13 -1.26 7.05
CA TYR A 30 1.32 -2.09 7.02
C TYR A 30 2.41 -1.32 7.79
N SER A 31 2.94 -1.93 8.84
CA SER A 31 3.95 -1.33 9.73
C SER A 31 5.23 -2.16 9.82
N THR A 32 5.19 -3.41 9.34
CA THR A 32 6.31 -4.35 9.35
C THR A 32 6.98 -4.39 7.97
N GLN A 33 8.30 -4.25 7.94
CA GLN A 33 9.07 -4.37 6.70
C GLN A 33 9.02 -5.82 6.17
N GLY A 34 8.87 -5.98 4.85
CA GLY A 34 8.78 -7.30 4.21
C GLY A 34 7.43 -8.00 4.40
N GLN A 35 6.45 -7.33 5.00
CA GLN A 35 5.09 -7.87 5.10
C GLN A 35 4.47 -8.00 3.70
N VAL A 36 3.92 -9.16 3.41
CA VAL A 36 3.20 -9.43 2.16
C VAL A 36 1.98 -8.49 2.07
N ILE A 37 1.81 -7.86 0.90
CA ILE A 37 0.62 -7.07 0.59
C ILE A 37 -0.52 -8.04 0.26
N THR A 38 -1.43 -8.22 1.21
CA THR A 38 -2.52 -9.21 1.16
C THR A 38 -3.79 -8.70 0.48
N ASN A 39 -3.93 -7.38 0.31
CA ASN A 39 -4.99 -6.83 -0.55
C ASN A 39 -4.59 -7.04 -2.00
N ASP A 40 -4.71 -8.28 -2.44
CA ASP A 40 -4.28 -8.73 -3.74
C ASP A 40 -5.16 -8.11 -4.84
N PRO A 41 -4.65 -7.15 -5.63
CA PRO A 41 -5.37 -6.66 -6.78
C PRO A 41 -5.63 -7.77 -7.80
N ALA A 42 -4.72 -8.74 -7.96
CA ALA A 42 -4.80 -9.78 -8.97
C ALA A 42 -5.94 -10.78 -8.68
N ALA A 43 -6.13 -11.20 -7.42
CA ALA A 43 -7.28 -12.00 -7.01
C ALA A 43 -8.64 -11.35 -7.36
N ALA A 44 -8.69 -10.02 -7.43
CA ALA A 44 -9.87 -9.25 -7.81
C ALA A 44 -9.86 -8.77 -9.28
N GLY A 45 -8.88 -9.18 -10.09
CA GLY A 45 -8.74 -8.77 -11.51
C GLY A 45 -8.45 -7.27 -11.69
N LEU A 46 -7.84 -6.63 -10.69
CA LEU A 46 -7.53 -5.20 -10.67
C LEU A 46 -6.13 -4.96 -11.26
N LEU A 47 -6.05 -4.01 -12.18
CA LEU A 47 -4.83 -3.74 -12.99
C LEU A 47 -3.99 -2.58 -12.46
N TRP A 48 -4.52 -1.85 -11.48
CA TRP A 48 -3.88 -0.65 -10.95
C TRP A 48 -3.66 -0.81 -9.46
N VAL A 49 -2.45 -0.50 -9.03
CA VAL A 49 -2.06 -0.40 -7.63
C VAL A 49 -1.46 0.98 -7.40
N GLN A 50 -1.76 1.57 -6.24
CA GLN A 50 -1.08 2.73 -5.73
C GLN A 50 -0.79 2.54 -4.26
N TYR A 51 0.35 3.03 -3.81
CA TYR A 51 0.71 3.02 -2.40
C TYR A 51 0.87 4.43 -1.85
N ARG A 52 0.72 4.57 -0.54
CA ARG A 52 1.07 5.76 0.22
C ARG A 52 1.83 5.37 1.47
N ALA A 53 2.87 6.13 1.79
CA ALA A 53 3.67 5.94 2.99
C ALA A 53 3.63 7.20 3.85
N TYR A 54 3.49 7.00 5.15
CA TYR A 54 3.55 8.03 6.18
C TYR A 54 4.86 7.91 6.93
N PHE A 55 5.57 9.03 6.99
CA PHE A 55 6.86 9.16 7.65
C PHE A 55 6.69 10.08 8.87
N THR A 56 6.93 9.52 10.06
CA THR A 56 6.92 10.28 11.33
C THR A 56 8.34 10.27 11.88
N SER A 57 8.79 11.43 12.36
CA SER A 57 10.10 11.65 12.96
C SER A 57 9.94 12.27 14.34
N ASP A 58 10.88 11.99 15.23
CA ASP A 58 11.04 12.64 16.53
C ASP A 58 11.94 13.90 16.46
N GLY A 59 12.42 14.26 15.27
CA GLY A 59 13.37 15.36 15.04
C GLY A 59 14.84 14.99 15.23
N SER A 60 15.14 13.81 15.77
CA SER A 60 16.52 13.30 15.94
C SER A 60 16.95 12.38 14.80
N SER A 61 15.98 11.77 14.12
CA SER A 61 16.21 10.80 13.04
C SER A 61 15.31 11.07 11.83
N THR A 62 15.86 10.99 10.61
CA THR A 62 15.07 11.12 9.38
C THR A 62 14.55 9.74 8.97
N PRO A 63 13.22 9.52 8.94
CA PRO A 63 12.65 8.28 8.45
C PRO A 63 12.89 8.13 6.94
N LYS A 64 13.26 6.92 6.51
CA LYS A 64 13.59 6.61 5.11
C LYS A 64 12.79 5.41 4.62
N LEU A 65 12.44 5.43 3.33
CA LEU A 65 11.96 4.27 2.58
C LEU A 65 13.08 3.87 1.63
N PHE A 66 13.69 2.71 1.87
CA PHE A 66 14.84 2.25 1.09
C PHE A 66 14.40 1.58 -0.22
N ASP A 67 13.44 0.68 -0.13
CA ASP A 67 12.88 -0.03 -1.27
C ASP A 67 11.36 -0.21 -1.12
N SER A 68 10.71 -0.42 -2.26
CA SER A 68 9.31 -0.84 -2.35
C SER A 68 9.18 -1.69 -3.60
N THR A 69 8.97 -2.98 -3.40
CA THR A 69 8.87 -3.97 -4.46
C THR A 69 7.42 -4.38 -4.61
N ILE A 70 6.93 -4.39 -5.84
CA ILE A 70 5.62 -4.93 -6.20
C ILE A 70 5.89 -6.04 -7.21
N ASP A 71 5.71 -7.27 -6.78
CA ASP A 71 5.80 -8.44 -7.64
C ASP A 71 4.41 -8.75 -8.19
N TYR A 72 4.30 -8.84 -9.51
CA TYR A 72 3.08 -9.23 -10.21
C TYR A 72 3.36 -10.52 -10.96
N GLU A 73 2.68 -11.59 -10.55
CA GLU A 73 2.70 -12.87 -11.26
C GLU A 73 1.39 -13.05 -12.05
N PRO A 74 1.45 -13.31 -13.37
CA PRO A 74 0.28 -13.45 -14.24
C PRO A 74 -0.48 -14.76 -14.07
#